data_AF-A0A532ULC5-F1
#
_entry.id   AF-A0A532ULC5-F1
#
_cell.length_a   1.000
_cell.length_b   1.000
_cell.length_c   1.000
_cell.angle_alpha   90.00
_cell.angle_beta   90.00
_cell.angle_gamma   90.00
#
_symmetry.space_group_name_H-M   'P 1'
#
loop_
_entity.id
_entity.type
_entity.pdbx_description
1 polymer ?
#
loop_
_entity_poly.entity_id
_entity_poly.type
_entity_poly.pdbx_seq_one_letter_code
_entity_poly.pdbx_strand_id
1 'polypeptide(L)'
;MNKRSKLISAALLGLWCLSLAASALRAESPETLRELKAEEVQKIEQALPAKATVKPPKGRKLLVFWRCEGFYHKSIPVVNRALELMGKKTGAYEVVVTDDYSVFTKRNLRQFDAVCLNNTTGLDFDPEKTPDRCEALMDFVKSGKGIAGIHAATDNFKKWPAGEEMMGGKFTGHPWGGGGTWAIKIDEPDHPLMASFNGKGFKINDEIYRTDPPLYSRDKQLVLMSLDMSDPATRNAKDVKPEDADTGISWVKTVGKGRIFYCSLGHNDHIFWNRAVLQHYLDGIQFAFGDYKVDTRSKPIASSGKGSDMAELKELLAKVKEYDWGQSRLALTEISETVKKAHGNKAELAKIEKALLGALPDAKQAGRQFLCRELSIIGTEQSVPVLAKMLAGEKTSDMARYALERIPGAAVDEALRKSLRKAKGKAKIGIVNSLGQRGDKKAARPLTRLVTGKNKALAAAAAAALGRIASPQAAKALAEAKDETSGKLQMVVLDAYLKCADKLAAQGKKAEAMAIFKALGKADMPKSIRTAAARGMINAARK
;
A
#
# COMPACT_ATOMS: atom_id res chain seq x y z
N MET A 1 -71.28 -15.23 -20.50
CA MET A 1 -71.57 -14.58 -19.19
C MET A 1 -70.30 -14.74 -18.35
N ASN A 2 -69.57 -13.75 -17.85
CA ASN A 2 -69.85 -12.36 -17.53
C ASN A 2 -68.59 -11.49 -17.72
N LYS A 3 -68.80 -10.28 -18.26
CA LYS A 3 -67.87 -9.13 -18.23
C LYS A 3 -68.14 -8.30 -16.96
N ARG A 4 -67.13 -7.51 -16.56
CA ARG A 4 -67.11 -6.24 -15.77
C ARG A 4 -66.27 -6.38 -14.49
N SER A 5 -65.02 -5.89 -14.43
CA SER A 5 -64.47 -4.50 -14.49
C SER A 5 -64.34 -3.84 -13.11
N LYS A 6 -63.11 -3.43 -12.77
CA LYS A 6 -62.64 -2.17 -12.11
C LYS A 6 -61.34 -2.48 -11.33
N LEU A 7 -60.15 -2.11 -11.83
CA LEU A 7 -59.43 -0.84 -11.58
C LEU A 7 -59.27 -0.50 -10.09
N ILE A 8 -58.03 -0.53 -9.58
CA ILE A 8 -57.36 0.51 -8.77
C ILE A 8 -55.84 0.21 -8.72
N SER A 9 -55.09 1.30 -8.74
CA SER A 9 -53.66 1.48 -9.03
C SER A 9 -52.66 1.07 -7.94
N ALA A 10 -51.42 0.95 -8.42
CA ALA A 10 -50.18 1.53 -7.86
C ALA A 10 -49.30 0.70 -6.89
N ALA A 11 -48.01 0.85 -7.18
CA ALA A 11 -46.82 0.68 -6.35
C ALA A 11 -46.15 -0.71 -6.35
N LEU A 12 -45.08 -0.82 -7.14
CA LEU A 12 -43.75 -1.34 -6.76
C LEU A 12 -42.85 -1.25 -8.01
N LEU A 13 -42.18 -0.12 -8.26
CA LEU A 13 -40.77 0.12 -7.90
C LEU A 13 -39.83 -1.03 -8.30
N GLY A 14 -39.14 -0.80 -9.42
CA GLY A 14 -37.70 -1.06 -9.57
C GLY A 14 -37.24 -2.51 -9.64
N LEU A 15 -36.73 -2.92 -10.80
CA LEU A 15 -35.29 -2.84 -11.04
C LEU A 15 -34.99 -3.18 -12.51
N TRP A 16 -34.67 -2.14 -13.26
CA TRP A 16 -33.76 -2.24 -14.39
C TRP A 16 -32.40 -2.71 -13.86
N CYS A 17 -32.01 -3.93 -14.20
CA CYS A 17 -30.60 -4.32 -14.26
C CYS A 17 -30.31 -4.79 -15.68
N LEU A 18 -30.25 -3.83 -16.62
CA LEU A 18 -29.33 -3.97 -17.74
C LEU A 18 -27.92 -3.97 -17.13
N SER A 19 -27.36 -5.16 -16.95
CA SER A 19 -25.95 -5.36 -16.74
C SER A 19 -25.20 -4.87 -17.97
N LEU A 20 -24.97 -3.56 -18.04
CA LEU A 20 -23.86 -2.98 -18.80
C LEU A 20 -22.57 -3.42 -18.09
N ALA A 21 -22.19 -4.67 -18.32
CA ALA A 21 -20.80 -5.04 -18.31
C ALA A 21 -20.19 -4.28 -19.49
N ALA A 22 -19.70 -3.07 -19.23
CA ALA A 22 -18.81 -2.38 -20.14
C ALA A 22 -17.50 -3.17 -20.17
N SER A 23 -17.47 -4.24 -20.96
CA SER A 23 -16.25 -4.68 -21.61
C SER A 23 -15.80 -3.51 -22.48
N ALA A 24 -14.93 -2.66 -21.93
CA ALA A 24 -14.18 -1.72 -22.75
C ALA A 24 -13.51 -2.56 -23.84
N LEU A 25 -13.97 -2.38 -25.09
CA LEU A 25 -13.37 -3.04 -26.24
C LEU A 25 -11.87 -2.75 -26.20
N ARG A 26 -11.07 -3.82 -26.08
CA ARG A 26 -9.67 -3.83 -26.49
C ARG A 26 -9.66 -3.54 -27.98
N ALA A 27 -9.51 -2.28 -28.35
CA ALA A 27 -9.41 -1.89 -29.74
C ALA A 27 -7.95 -1.58 -30.02
N GLU A 28 -7.31 -2.46 -30.80
CA GLU A 28 -6.01 -2.24 -31.43
C GLU A 28 -6.02 -0.96 -32.28
N SER A 29 -4.84 -0.50 -32.71
CA SER A 29 -4.69 0.64 -33.61
C SER A 29 -5.64 0.55 -34.82
N PRO A 30 -6.35 1.64 -35.19
CA PRO A 30 -7.10 1.67 -36.43
C PRO A 30 -6.15 1.68 -37.63
N GLU A 31 -6.58 1.15 -38.78
CA GLU A 31 -5.80 1.20 -40.03
C GLU A 31 -5.48 2.64 -40.46
N THR A 32 -6.38 3.59 -40.17
CA THR A 32 -6.22 5.01 -40.49
C THR A 32 -6.59 5.87 -39.30
N LEU A 33 -5.75 6.86 -38.99
CA LEU A 33 -6.07 7.89 -38.01
C LEU A 33 -7.17 8.82 -38.52
N ARG A 34 -7.99 9.34 -37.61
CA ARG A 34 -8.97 10.39 -37.95
C ARG A 34 -8.25 11.65 -38.44
N GLU A 35 -8.89 12.37 -39.35
CA GLU A 35 -8.47 13.71 -39.70
C GLU A 35 -8.75 14.70 -38.56
N LEU A 36 -7.89 15.69 -38.42
CA LEU A 36 -8.09 16.81 -37.50
C LEU A 36 -8.95 17.88 -38.15
N LYS A 37 -9.87 18.44 -37.36
CA LYS A 37 -10.63 19.62 -37.78
C LYS A 37 -9.73 20.85 -37.78
N ALA A 38 -10.04 21.82 -38.63
CA ALA A 38 -9.30 23.08 -38.71
C ALA A 38 -9.26 23.82 -37.36
N GLU A 39 -10.34 23.77 -36.59
CA GLU A 39 -10.40 24.41 -35.26
C GLU A 39 -9.49 23.72 -34.24
N GLU A 40 -9.30 22.40 -34.34
CA GLU A 40 -8.35 21.67 -33.49
C GLU A 40 -6.92 22.10 -33.80
N VAL A 41 -6.56 22.18 -35.08
CA VAL A 41 -5.24 22.64 -35.53
C VAL A 41 -4.98 24.08 -35.08
N GLN A 42 -5.95 24.98 -35.25
CA GLN A 42 -5.82 26.37 -34.85
C GLN A 42 -5.59 26.51 -33.33
N LYS A 43 -6.32 25.75 -32.51
CA LYS A 43 -6.14 25.76 -31.05
C LYS A 43 -4.76 25.26 -30.63
N ILE A 44 -4.23 24.23 -31.31
CA ILE A 44 -2.84 23.79 -31.13
C ILE A 44 -1.89 24.94 -31.45
N GLU A 45 -1.99 25.53 -32.64
CA GLU A 45 -1.06 26.59 -33.10
C GLU A 45 -1.01 27.81 -32.17
N GLN A 46 -2.16 28.21 -31.63
CA GLN A 46 -2.30 29.29 -30.65
C GLN A 46 -1.67 28.97 -29.29
N ALA A 47 -1.58 27.69 -28.95
CA ALA A 47 -1.03 27.20 -27.69
C ALA A 47 0.46 26.85 -27.80
N LEU A 48 0.99 26.61 -29.01
CA LEU A 48 2.39 26.25 -29.21
C LEU A 48 3.36 27.35 -28.74
N PRO A 49 4.47 26.96 -28.08
CA PRO A 49 5.60 27.85 -27.83
C PRO A 49 6.08 28.57 -29.08
N ALA A 50 6.54 29.82 -28.92
CA ALA A 50 7.02 30.62 -30.04
C ALA A 50 8.43 30.22 -30.51
N LYS A 51 9.26 29.70 -29.61
CA LYS A 51 10.66 29.33 -29.87
C LYS A 51 11.09 28.19 -28.96
N ALA A 52 12.18 27.52 -29.31
CA ALA A 52 12.84 26.55 -28.45
C ALA A 52 13.35 27.23 -27.16
N THR A 53 13.28 26.53 -26.03
CA THR A 53 13.76 27.05 -24.72
C THR A 53 15.28 27.12 -24.68
N VAL A 54 15.92 26.07 -25.18
CA VAL A 54 17.36 26.06 -25.45
C VAL A 54 17.60 26.00 -26.94
N LYS A 55 18.69 26.60 -27.42
CA LYS A 55 19.05 26.54 -28.84
C LYS A 55 19.45 25.10 -29.20
N PRO A 56 18.71 24.39 -30.08
CA PRO A 56 19.04 23.03 -30.45
C PRO A 56 20.28 23.00 -31.37
N PRO A 57 21.09 21.93 -31.34
CA PRO A 57 21.95 21.57 -32.45
C PRO A 57 21.14 21.44 -33.75
N LYS A 58 21.75 21.75 -34.90
CA LYS A 58 21.06 21.58 -36.18
C LYS A 58 20.72 20.10 -36.44
N GLY A 59 19.52 19.85 -36.96
CA GLY A 59 19.12 18.54 -37.48
C GLY A 59 18.61 17.53 -36.45
N ARG A 60 18.10 17.97 -35.29
CA ARG A 60 17.45 17.07 -34.32
C ARG A 60 16.25 16.37 -34.94
N LYS A 61 16.18 15.04 -34.81
CA LYS A 61 15.06 14.23 -35.32
C LYS A 61 14.36 13.45 -34.21
N LEU A 62 13.05 13.67 -34.06
CA LEU A 62 12.16 12.94 -33.16
C LEU A 62 11.39 11.86 -33.93
N LEU A 63 11.49 10.61 -33.50
CA LEU A 63 10.56 9.56 -33.92
C LEU A 63 9.33 9.62 -33.02
N VAL A 64 8.15 9.92 -33.56
CA VAL A 64 6.87 9.83 -32.83
C VAL A 64 6.20 8.51 -33.20
N PHE A 65 6.16 7.59 -32.24
CA PHE A 65 5.60 6.26 -32.41
C PHE A 65 4.27 6.12 -31.66
N TRP A 66 3.20 5.63 -32.31
CA TRP A 66 1.83 5.67 -31.76
C TRP A 66 1.04 4.35 -31.82
N ARG A 67 1.70 3.20 -32.02
CA ARG A 67 1.01 1.89 -32.08
C ARG A 67 0.36 1.46 -30.76
N CYS A 68 -0.82 0.85 -30.84
CA CYS A 68 -1.58 0.30 -29.72
C CYS A 68 -1.97 -1.16 -29.99
N GLU A 69 -1.50 -2.07 -29.15
CA GLU A 69 -1.96 -3.47 -29.06
C GLU A 69 -3.05 -3.64 -27.98
N GLY A 70 -3.44 -2.54 -27.33
CA GLY A 70 -4.37 -2.51 -26.21
C GLY A 70 -5.53 -1.55 -26.43
N PHE A 71 -5.48 -0.38 -25.78
CA PHE A 71 -6.49 0.67 -25.93
C PHE A 71 -5.96 1.76 -26.85
N TYR A 72 -6.79 2.17 -27.82
CA TYR A 72 -6.51 3.29 -28.71
C TYR A 72 -7.10 4.59 -28.17
N HIS A 73 -6.25 5.60 -27.96
CA HIS A 73 -6.65 6.94 -27.54
C HIS A 73 -6.97 7.83 -28.74
N LYS A 74 -8.17 8.42 -28.77
CA LYS A 74 -8.61 9.31 -29.87
C LYS A 74 -7.79 10.60 -30.00
N SER A 75 -7.00 10.94 -28.99
CA SER A 75 -6.07 12.06 -28.97
C SER A 75 -4.78 11.83 -29.75
N ILE A 76 -4.43 10.58 -30.09
CA ILE A 76 -3.20 10.24 -30.84
C ILE A 76 -2.94 11.16 -32.05
N PRO A 77 -3.89 11.37 -32.98
CA PRO A 77 -3.63 12.26 -34.13
C PRO A 77 -3.48 13.73 -33.74
N VAL A 78 -4.11 14.17 -32.63
CA VAL A 78 -3.94 15.51 -32.08
C VAL A 78 -2.53 15.69 -31.53
N VAL A 79 -2.02 14.70 -30.80
CA VAL A 79 -0.66 14.70 -30.26
C VAL A 79 0.37 14.67 -31.38
N ASN A 80 0.21 13.78 -32.37
CA ASN A 80 1.10 13.70 -33.54
C ASN A 80 1.21 15.08 -34.21
N ARG A 81 0.06 15.71 -34.49
CA ARG A 81 0.03 17.03 -35.12
C ARG A 81 0.62 18.13 -34.25
N ALA A 82 0.39 18.10 -32.94
CA ALA A 82 0.94 19.07 -32.01
C ALA A 82 2.47 19.00 -31.97
N LEU A 83 3.06 17.80 -31.92
CA LEU A 83 4.51 17.62 -31.91
C LEU A 83 5.16 18.04 -33.24
N GLU A 84 4.55 17.71 -34.38
CA GLU A 84 5.01 18.17 -35.70
C GLU A 84 5.05 19.71 -35.80
N LEU A 85 3.93 20.36 -35.47
CA LEU A 85 3.82 21.81 -35.54
C LEU A 85 4.74 22.49 -34.52
N MET A 86 4.91 21.89 -33.34
CA MET A 86 5.84 22.37 -32.32
C MET A 86 7.28 22.38 -32.82
N GLY A 87 7.76 21.26 -33.37
CA GLY A 87 9.09 21.16 -33.97
C GLY A 87 9.31 22.20 -35.06
N LYS A 88 8.34 22.33 -35.99
CA LYS A 88 8.38 23.31 -37.08
C LYS A 88 8.38 24.76 -36.59
N LYS A 89 7.46 25.13 -35.70
CA LYS A 89 7.29 26.51 -35.22
C LYS A 89 8.49 26.99 -34.41
N THR A 90 9.03 26.11 -33.56
CA THR A 90 10.13 26.45 -32.65
C THR A 90 11.51 26.27 -33.27
N GLY A 91 11.61 25.50 -34.35
CA GLY A 91 12.88 25.06 -34.94
C GLY A 91 13.63 24.06 -34.06
N ALA A 92 12.99 23.47 -33.05
CA ALA A 92 13.62 22.58 -32.07
C ALA A 92 14.05 21.24 -32.68
N TYR A 93 13.24 20.69 -33.60
CA TYR A 93 13.42 19.37 -34.18
C TYR A 93 12.53 19.15 -35.40
N GLU A 94 12.87 18.15 -36.20
CA GLU A 94 12.01 17.53 -37.21
C GLU A 94 11.33 16.28 -36.62
N VAL A 95 10.15 15.93 -37.11
CA VAL A 95 9.36 14.79 -36.64
C VAL A 95 9.21 13.77 -37.77
N VAL A 96 9.33 12.49 -37.42
CA VAL A 96 8.86 11.36 -38.23
C VAL A 96 7.80 10.62 -37.43
N VAL A 97 6.58 10.56 -37.95
CA VAL A 97 5.44 9.87 -37.31
C VAL A 97 5.26 8.50 -37.95
N THR A 98 5.08 7.45 -37.15
CA THR A 98 4.80 6.08 -37.65
C THR A 98 4.24 5.19 -36.54
N ASP A 99 3.59 4.11 -36.92
CA ASP A 99 3.17 2.98 -36.08
C ASP A 99 3.82 1.66 -36.53
N ASP A 100 4.71 1.68 -37.52
CA ASP A 100 5.38 0.49 -38.04
C ASP A 100 6.58 0.10 -37.16
N TYR A 101 6.56 -1.12 -36.62
CA TYR A 101 7.65 -1.67 -35.81
C TYR A 101 8.99 -1.81 -36.55
N SER A 102 9.00 -1.76 -37.88
CA SER A 102 10.24 -1.83 -38.68
C SER A 102 11.26 -0.73 -38.32
N VAL A 103 10.81 0.37 -37.70
CA VAL A 103 11.71 1.42 -37.21
C VAL A 103 12.57 1.00 -36.03
N PHE A 104 12.18 0.00 -35.24
CA PHE A 104 12.91 -0.47 -34.05
C PHE A 104 14.00 -1.49 -34.41
N THR A 105 14.91 -1.07 -35.29
CA THR A 105 16.16 -1.79 -35.56
C THR A 105 17.34 -0.87 -35.24
N LYS A 106 18.50 -1.45 -34.88
CA LYS A 106 19.72 -0.65 -34.62
C LYS A 106 20.07 0.27 -35.79
N ARG A 107 19.78 -0.15 -37.03
CA ARG A 107 19.99 0.67 -38.24
C ARG A 107 19.05 1.86 -38.30
N ASN A 108 17.75 1.60 -38.20
CA ASN A 108 16.75 2.63 -38.42
C ASN A 108 16.71 3.62 -37.26
N LEU A 109 16.92 3.18 -36.02
CA LEU A 109 16.97 4.08 -34.85
C LEU A 109 18.14 5.09 -34.89
N ARG A 110 19.25 4.79 -35.57
CA ARG A 110 20.41 5.70 -35.66
C ARG A 110 20.10 7.06 -36.29
N GLN A 111 19.02 7.16 -37.07
CA GLN A 111 18.62 8.42 -37.69
C GLN A 111 17.92 9.38 -36.74
N PHE A 112 17.59 8.94 -35.51
CA PHE A 112 16.85 9.69 -34.53
C PHE A 112 17.70 10.08 -33.32
N ASP A 113 17.28 11.15 -32.65
CA ASP A 113 17.90 11.62 -31.42
C ASP A 113 17.10 11.29 -30.17
N ALA A 114 15.78 11.10 -30.35
CA ALA A 114 14.89 10.58 -29.33
C ALA A 114 13.70 9.85 -29.97
N VAL A 115 13.07 8.98 -29.19
CA VAL A 115 11.78 8.35 -29.52
C VAL A 115 10.72 8.91 -28.59
N CYS A 116 9.64 9.44 -29.15
CA CYS A 116 8.42 9.76 -28.42
C CYS A 116 7.42 8.59 -28.54
N LEU A 117 7.02 8.04 -27.40
CA LEU A 117 5.95 7.04 -27.31
C LEU A 117 4.65 7.80 -27.04
N ASN A 118 3.88 8.05 -28.10
CA ASN A 118 2.63 8.81 -28.03
C ASN A 118 1.45 7.87 -27.78
N ASN A 119 0.95 7.84 -26.53
CA ASN A 119 -0.26 7.09 -26.16
C ASN A 119 -0.23 5.60 -26.56
N THR A 120 0.95 5.04 -26.79
CA THR A 120 1.14 3.64 -27.16
C THR A 120 0.69 2.72 -26.04
N THR A 121 0.02 1.62 -26.35
CA THR A 121 -0.39 0.61 -25.35
C THR A 121 0.04 -0.79 -25.76
N GLY A 122 0.48 -1.60 -24.80
CA GLY A 122 0.74 -3.03 -25.00
C GLY A 122 1.82 -3.38 -26.04
N LEU A 123 2.75 -2.48 -26.36
CA LEU A 123 3.72 -2.70 -27.44
C LEU A 123 4.41 -4.07 -27.36
N ASP A 124 4.58 -4.72 -28.52
CA ASP A 124 5.14 -6.05 -28.68
C ASP A 124 6.67 -6.09 -28.48
N PHE A 125 7.13 -5.87 -27.25
CA PHE A 125 8.52 -6.02 -26.87
C PHE A 125 8.63 -7.17 -25.87
N ASP A 126 9.32 -8.22 -26.29
CA ASP A 126 9.44 -9.47 -25.57
C ASP A 126 10.85 -10.02 -25.81
N PRO A 127 11.73 -10.11 -24.79
CA PRO A 127 13.09 -10.61 -24.98
C PRO A 127 13.17 -12.03 -25.54
N GLU A 128 12.12 -12.83 -25.40
CA GLU A 128 12.08 -14.19 -25.94
C GLU A 128 11.63 -14.22 -27.41
N LYS A 129 10.75 -13.30 -27.82
CA LYS A 129 10.13 -13.31 -29.17
C LYS A 129 10.67 -12.24 -30.11
N THR A 130 11.01 -11.07 -29.58
CA THR A 130 11.51 -9.91 -30.32
C THR A 130 12.79 -9.35 -29.69
N PRO A 131 13.83 -10.18 -29.43
CA PRO A 131 15.06 -9.77 -28.76
C PRO A 131 15.75 -8.60 -29.46
N ASP A 132 15.86 -8.63 -30.79
CA ASP A 132 16.49 -7.56 -31.57
C ASP A 132 15.81 -6.20 -31.38
N ARG A 133 14.48 -6.19 -31.19
CA ARG A 133 13.69 -4.98 -30.98
C ARG A 133 13.96 -4.39 -29.59
N CYS A 134 13.95 -5.24 -28.57
CA CYS A 134 14.29 -4.89 -27.18
C CYS A 134 15.72 -4.35 -27.10
N GLU A 135 16.68 -5.05 -27.70
CA GLU A 135 18.08 -4.63 -27.75
C GLU A 135 18.25 -3.30 -28.48
N ALA A 136 17.64 -3.14 -29.67
CA ALA A 136 17.78 -1.92 -30.45
C ALA A 136 17.33 -0.67 -29.67
N LEU A 137 16.19 -0.75 -28.97
CA LEU A 137 15.70 0.38 -28.16
C LEU A 137 16.56 0.62 -26.91
N MET A 138 16.97 -0.44 -26.20
CA MET A 138 17.79 -0.29 -25.00
C MET A 138 19.20 0.22 -25.33
N ASP A 139 19.83 -0.26 -26.40
CA ASP A 139 21.13 0.22 -26.89
C ASP A 139 21.02 1.68 -27.33
N PHE A 140 19.96 2.05 -28.06
CA PHE A 140 19.68 3.43 -28.45
C PHE A 140 19.67 4.36 -27.24
N VAL A 141 18.93 4.01 -26.19
CA VAL A 141 18.89 4.79 -24.95
C VAL A 141 20.25 4.81 -24.26
N LYS A 142 20.86 3.65 -23.99
CA LYS A 142 22.15 3.55 -23.28
C LYS A 142 23.29 4.28 -24.00
N SER A 143 23.24 4.38 -25.34
CA SER A 143 24.20 5.13 -26.16
C SER A 143 24.15 6.64 -25.93
N GLY A 144 23.10 7.14 -25.28
CA GLY A 144 22.91 8.55 -25.00
C GLY A 144 21.84 9.21 -25.87
N LYS A 145 20.85 8.46 -26.36
CA LYS A 145 19.64 9.02 -26.98
C LYS A 145 18.47 9.02 -25.99
N GLY A 146 17.37 9.71 -26.32
CA GLY A 146 16.28 9.96 -25.40
C GLY A 146 14.99 9.18 -25.64
N ILE A 147 14.14 9.10 -24.61
CA ILE A 147 12.72 8.74 -24.75
C ILE A 147 11.84 9.84 -24.14
N ALA A 148 10.75 10.17 -24.83
CA ALA A 148 9.66 11.00 -24.32
C ALA A 148 8.35 10.17 -24.28
N GLY A 149 7.83 9.86 -23.11
CA GLY A 149 6.56 9.14 -22.96
C GLY A 149 5.40 10.09 -22.73
N ILE A 150 4.30 9.89 -23.45
CA ILE A 150 3.03 10.63 -23.30
C ILE A 150 1.93 9.68 -22.84
N HIS A 151 1.28 10.04 -21.74
CA HIS A 151 0.09 9.38 -21.18
C HIS A 151 0.24 7.86 -21.11
N ALA A 152 -0.35 7.10 -22.04
CA ALA A 152 -0.36 5.66 -21.99
C ALA A 152 0.99 4.97 -22.28
N ALA A 153 2.07 5.74 -22.52
CA ALA A 153 3.41 5.20 -22.72
C ALA A 153 3.90 4.24 -21.60
N THR A 154 3.38 4.36 -20.36
CA THR A 154 3.68 3.44 -19.25
C THR A 154 2.82 2.17 -19.22
N ASP A 155 1.86 2.00 -20.15
CA ASP A 155 1.11 0.75 -20.36
C ASP A 155 1.84 -0.24 -21.30
N ASN A 156 3.14 -0.07 -21.48
CA ASN A 156 3.97 -0.88 -22.38
C ASN A 156 4.91 -1.81 -21.63
N PHE A 157 5.56 -2.69 -22.39
CA PHE A 157 6.71 -3.49 -21.94
C PHE A 157 6.41 -4.52 -20.85
N LYS A 158 5.15 -4.92 -20.63
CA LYS A 158 4.76 -5.91 -19.60
C LYS A 158 5.48 -7.27 -19.70
N LYS A 159 5.98 -7.62 -20.88
CA LYS A 159 6.79 -8.83 -21.15
C LYS A 159 8.30 -8.57 -21.10
N TRP A 160 8.71 -7.32 -20.94
CA TRP A 160 10.10 -6.87 -20.92
C TRP A 160 10.39 -6.03 -19.67
N PRO A 161 10.71 -6.67 -18.52
CA PRO A 161 10.90 -5.97 -17.25
C PRO A 161 11.93 -4.83 -17.28
N ALA A 162 12.99 -4.95 -18.08
CA ALA A 162 13.96 -3.87 -18.25
C ALA A 162 13.39 -2.65 -18.98
N GLY A 163 12.41 -2.85 -19.88
CA GLY A 163 11.65 -1.77 -20.52
C GLY A 163 10.71 -1.06 -19.53
N GLU A 164 10.01 -1.81 -18.67
CA GLU A 164 9.20 -1.21 -17.59
C GLU A 164 10.08 -0.38 -16.63
N GLU A 165 11.23 -0.92 -16.21
CA GLU A 165 12.18 -0.21 -15.35
C GLU A 165 12.79 1.03 -16.03
N MET A 166 13.02 0.99 -17.35
CA MET A 166 13.49 2.13 -18.12
C MET A 166 12.47 3.29 -18.10
N MET A 167 11.19 2.99 -18.29
CA MET A 167 10.13 4.00 -18.25
C MET A 167 9.88 4.54 -16.83
N GLY A 168 10.11 3.71 -15.80
CA GLY A 168 9.96 4.11 -14.39
C GLY A 168 8.51 4.17 -13.92
N GLY A 169 7.61 3.49 -14.62
CA GLY A 169 6.19 3.40 -14.31
C GLY A 169 5.54 2.26 -15.07
N LYS A 170 4.43 1.76 -14.54
CA LYS A 170 3.61 0.71 -15.14
C LYS A 170 2.14 1.04 -14.92
N PHE A 171 1.33 0.87 -15.96
CA PHE A 171 -0.12 0.97 -15.83
C PHE A 171 -0.69 -0.14 -14.92
N THR A 172 -1.32 0.27 -13.83
CA THR A 172 -2.03 -0.63 -12.89
C THR A 172 -3.47 -0.17 -12.60
N GLY A 173 -3.92 0.89 -13.26
CA GLY A 173 -5.26 1.45 -13.12
C GLY A 173 -5.33 2.94 -13.46
N HIS A 174 -6.54 3.48 -13.39
CA HIS A 174 -6.88 4.85 -13.76
C HIS A 174 -8.06 5.40 -12.91
N PRO A 175 -7.90 5.57 -11.58
CA PRO A 175 -8.97 6.09 -10.71
C PRO A 175 -9.49 7.47 -11.13
N TRP A 176 -8.62 8.26 -11.75
CA TRP A 176 -8.88 9.62 -12.22
C TRP A 176 -9.17 9.59 -13.72
N GLY A 177 -10.40 9.26 -14.09
CA GLY A 177 -10.82 9.11 -15.49
C GLY A 177 -10.90 10.42 -16.28
N GLY A 178 -10.90 10.31 -17.62
CA GLY A 178 -10.87 11.45 -18.56
C GLY A 178 -12.04 12.46 -18.47
N GLY A 179 -13.14 12.08 -17.82
CA GLY A 179 -14.29 12.96 -17.58
C GLY A 179 -14.19 13.82 -16.32
N GLY A 180 -13.20 13.60 -15.44
CA GLY A 180 -13.06 14.36 -14.20
C GLY A 180 -11.95 15.41 -14.26
N THR A 181 -11.95 16.31 -13.27
CA THR A 181 -10.99 17.40 -13.15
C THR A 181 -10.19 17.23 -11.87
N TRP A 182 -8.88 17.06 -12.01
CA TRP A 182 -8.00 16.62 -10.94
C TRP A 182 -6.99 17.70 -10.59
N ALA A 183 -6.65 17.80 -9.30
CA ALA A 183 -5.66 18.75 -8.81
C ALA A 183 -4.26 18.16 -8.96
N ILE A 184 -3.35 18.94 -9.53
CA ILE A 184 -1.94 18.64 -9.72
C ILE A 184 -1.13 19.61 -8.86
N LYS A 185 -0.20 19.09 -8.06
CA LYS A 185 0.81 19.90 -7.36
C LYS A 185 2.13 19.85 -8.13
N ILE A 186 2.87 20.95 -8.08
CA ILE A 186 4.23 21.03 -8.61
C ILE A 186 5.19 20.64 -7.49
N ASP A 187 5.87 19.51 -7.65
CA ASP A 187 6.83 19.02 -6.64
C ASP A 187 8.15 19.79 -6.72
N GLU A 188 8.50 20.26 -7.92
CA GLU A 188 9.77 20.91 -8.24
C GLU A 188 9.54 22.31 -8.83
N PRO A 189 9.06 23.29 -8.04
CA PRO A 189 8.58 24.58 -8.57
C PRO A 189 9.67 25.43 -9.22
N ASP A 190 10.91 25.31 -8.76
CA ASP A 190 12.06 26.05 -9.28
C ASP A 190 12.83 25.29 -10.37
N HIS A 191 12.42 24.05 -10.67
CA HIS A 191 13.12 23.25 -11.66
C HIS A 191 12.88 23.80 -13.07
N PRO A 192 13.90 23.92 -13.93
CA PRO A 192 13.74 24.59 -15.22
C PRO A 192 12.66 23.97 -16.13
N LEU A 193 12.46 22.64 -16.06
CA LEU A 193 11.39 21.94 -16.79
C LEU A 193 9.97 22.28 -16.30
N MET A 194 9.84 22.98 -15.17
CA MET A 194 8.56 23.36 -14.54
C MET A 194 8.27 24.86 -14.65
N ALA A 195 9.14 25.62 -15.32
CA ALA A 195 9.02 27.08 -15.43
C ALA A 195 7.68 27.52 -16.05
N SER A 196 7.12 26.74 -16.98
CA SER A 196 5.85 27.06 -17.65
C SER A 196 4.63 27.09 -16.73
N PHE A 197 4.73 26.49 -15.53
CA PHE A 197 3.65 26.44 -14.53
C PHE A 197 3.79 27.52 -13.44
N ASN A 198 4.86 28.34 -13.49
CA ASN A 198 5.11 29.44 -12.55
C ASN A 198 5.07 29.01 -11.06
N GLY A 199 5.53 27.79 -10.76
CA GLY A 199 5.56 27.23 -9.40
C GLY A 199 4.19 26.94 -8.76
N LYS A 200 3.09 27.06 -9.51
CA LYS A 200 1.73 26.87 -8.96
C LYS A 200 1.13 25.56 -9.42
N GLY A 201 0.51 24.84 -8.48
CA GLY A 201 -0.39 23.73 -8.80
C GLY A 201 -1.57 24.21 -9.64
N PHE A 202 -2.21 23.28 -10.34
CA PHE A 202 -3.32 23.57 -11.25
C PHE A 202 -4.34 22.43 -11.25
N LYS A 203 -5.54 22.69 -11.77
CA LYS A 203 -6.54 21.66 -12.03
C LYS A 203 -6.64 21.40 -13.52
N ILE A 204 -6.78 20.13 -13.90
CA ILE A 204 -6.87 19.74 -15.31
C ILE A 204 -7.89 18.63 -15.51
N ASN A 205 -8.62 18.71 -16.62
CA ASN A 205 -9.57 17.67 -17.04
C ASN A 205 -8.85 16.66 -17.93
N ASP A 206 -8.42 15.54 -17.36
CA ASP A 206 -7.73 14.50 -18.12
C ASP A 206 -7.86 13.15 -17.45
N GLU A 207 -7.40 12.09 -18.11
CA GLU A 207 -7.21 10.79 -17.46
C GLU A 207 -5.79 10.67 -16.91
N ILE A 208 -5.66 10.26 -15.65
CA ILE A 208 -4.38 10.04 -14.99
C ILE A 208 -4.18 8.57 -14.68
N TYR A 209 -3.04 8.03 -15.12
CA TYR A 209 -2.66 6.65 -14.85
C TYR A 209 -2.04 6.53 -13.45
N ARG A 210 -2.48 5.51 -12.73
CA ARG A 210 -1.87 5.09 -11.48
C ARG A 210 -0.43 4.68 -11.73
N THR A 211 0.46 5.12 -10.85
CA THR A 211 1.86 4.71 -10.82
C THR A 211 2.11 3.93 -9.54
N ASP A 212 2.56 2.69 -9.66
CA ASP A 212 2.73 1.79 -8.52
C ASP A 212 4.20 1.44 -8.25
N PRO A 213 4.61 1.32 -6.97
CA PRO A 213 5.90 0.75 -6.60
C PRO A 213 5.97 -0.76 -6.93
N PRO A 214 7.18 -1.33 -7.12
CA PRO A 214 8.49 -0.67 -6.97
C PRO A 214 9.02 -0.03 -8.25
N LEU A 215 8.27 -0.05 -9.37
CA LEU A 215 8.70 0.52 -10.65
C LEU A 215 8.69 2.05 -10.59
N TYR A 216 7.56 2.62 -10.15
CA TYR A 216 7.52 4.02 -9.75
C TYR A 216 8.13 4.18 -8.36
N SER A 217 9.16 5.01 -8.26
CA SER A 217 9.71 5.48 -6.99
C SER A 217 10.46 6.80 -7.20
N ARG A 218 10.27 7.74 -6.28
CA ARG A 218 11.03 8.99 -6.21
C ARG A 218 12.51 8.81 -5.88
N ASP A 219 12.93 7.59 -5.52
CA ASP A 219 14.35 7.20 -5.40
C ASP A 219 14.98 6.87 -6.75
N LYS A 220 14.17 6.56 -7.77
CA LYS A 220 14.62 6.11 -9.09
C LYS A 220 14.52 7.19 -10.17
N GLN A 221 13.68 8.20 -9.94
CA GLN A 221 13.43 9.28 -10.88
C GLN A 221 13.12 10.59 -10.16
N LEU A 222 13.42 11.71 -10.81
CA LEU A 222 13.00 13.02 -10.33
C LEU A 222 11.57 13.27 -10.78
N VAL A 223 10.63 13.18 -9.83
CA VAL A 223 9.22 13.51 -10.06
C VAL A 223 9.06 15.04 -10.03
N LEU A 224 8.56 15.59 -11.14
CA LEU A 224 8.44 17.03 -11.35
C LEU A 224 7.07 17.57 -10.90
N MET A 225 6.02 16.78 -11.10
CA MET A 225 4.66 17.07 -10.65
C MET A 225 3.90 15.78 -10.36
N SER A 226 2.94 15.82 -9.43
CA SER A 226 2.16 14.68 -8.95
C SER A 226 0.73 15.12 -8.63
N LEU A 227 -0.17 14.15 -8.42
CA LEU A 227 -1.52 14.46 -7.96
C LEU A 227 -1.50 15.16 -6.60
N ASP A 228 -2.33 16.18 -6.46
CA ASP A 228 -2.57 16.86 -5.20
C ASP A 228 -3.68 16.15 -4.42
N MET A 229 -3.28 15.21 -3.58
CA MET A 229 -4.18 14.43 -2.73
C MET A 229 -4.77 15.23 -1.56
N SER A 230 -4.42 16.52 -1.39
CA SER A 230 -5.12 17.41 -0.45
C SER A 230 -6.48 17.88 -0.98
N ASP A 231 -6.65 17.90 -2.30
CA ASP A 231 -7.92 18.26 -2.94
C ASP A 231 -8.98 17.15 -2.75
N PRO A 232 -10.18 17.47 -2.23
CA PRO A 232 -11.21 16.46 -1.96
C PRO A 232 -11.71 15.72 -3.20
N ALA A 233 -11.82 16.36 -4.36
CA ALA A 233 -12.30 15.70 -5.57
C ALA A 233 -11.27 14.69 -6.08
N THR A 234 -10.00 15.04 -5.99
CA THR A 234 -8.87 14.18 -6.37
C THR A 234 -8.71 13.00 -5.41
N ARG A 235 -8.73 13.25 -4.10
CA ARG A 235 -8.55 12.22 -3.06
C ARG A 235 -9.71 11.23 -2.98
N ASN A 236 -10.94 11.68 -3.25
CA ASN A 236 -12.14 10.85 -3.15
C ASN A 236 -12.60 10.30 -4.51
N ALA A 237 -11.76 10.36 -5.54
CA ALA A 237 -12.04 9.68 -6.80
C ALA A 237 -12.30 8.18 -6.55
N LYS A 238 -13.12 7.56 -7.40
CA LYS A 238 -13.52 6.17 -7.22
C LYS A 238 -12.29 5.26 -7.35
N ASP A 239 -12.22 4.22 -6.53
CA ASP A 239 -11.18 3.19 -6.56
C ASP A 239 -9.75 3.67 -6.20
N VAL A 240 -9.63 4.84 -5.57
CA VAL A 240 -8.37 5.32 -4.93
C VAL A 240 -8.03 4.46 -3.70
N LYS A 241 -6.78 4.02 -3.60
CA LYS A 241 -6.22 3.23 -2.48
C LYS A 241 -5.18 4.03 -1.68
N PRO A 242 -4.83 3.64 -0.43
CA PRO A 242 -3.81 4.35 0.35
C PRO A 242 -2.46 4.50 -0.33
N GLU A 243 -2.07 3.53 -1.16
CA GLU A 243 -0.81 3.54 -1.92
C GLU A 243 -0.78 4.61 -3.03
N ASP A 244 -1.95 5.14 -3.43
CA ASP A 244 -2.08 6.21 -4.43
C ASP A 244 -1.70 7.60 -3.88
N ALA A 245 -1.35 7.69 -2.58
CA ALA A 245 -1.01 8.94 -1.91
C ALA A 245 0.14 9.71 -2.59
N ASP A 246 1.01 9.00 -3.31
CA ASP A 246 2.00 9.58 -4.21
C ASP A 246 1.85 9.00 -5.62
N THR A 247 1.12 9.71 -6.48
CA THR A 247 0.96 9.35 -7.89
C THR A 247 1.64 10.42 -8.75
N GLY A 248 2.79 10.06 -9.33
CA GLY A 248 3.54 10.96 -10.20
C GLY A 248 2.82 11.19 -11.52
N ILE A 249 2.80 12.45 -11.97
CA ILE A 249 2.25 12.85 -13.27
C ILE A 249 3.37 13.01 -14.29
N SER A 250 4.47 13.66 -13.91
CA SER A 250 5.61 13.89 -14.81
C SER A 250 6.92 13.65 -14.09
N TRP A 251 7.88 13.05 -14.77
CA TRP A 251 9.21 12.79 -14.22
C TRP A 251 10.29 12.74 -15.28
N VAL A 252 11.53 12.86 -14.81
CA VAL A 252 12.74 12.59 -15.59
C VAL A 252 13.62 11.54 -14.92
N LYS A 253 14.25 10.71 -15.75
CA LYS A 253 15.17 9.64 -15.31
C LYS A 253 16.34 9.52 -16.29
N THR A 254 17.47 9.00 -15.81
CA THR A 254 18.62 8.63 -16.66
C THR A 254 18.74 7.11 -16.73
N VAL A 255 19.11 6.61 -17.91
CA VAL A 255 19.34 5.16 -18.16
C VAL A 255 20.61 5.02 -18.98
N GLY A 256 21.69 4.56 -18.35
CA GLY A 256 23.02 4.66 -18.95
C GLY A 256 23.35 6.13 -19.24
N LYS A 257 23.65 6.47 -20.50
CA LYS A 257 23.82 7.86 -20.94
C LYS A 257 22.52 8.50 -21.44
N GLY A 258 21.43 7.74 -21.51
CA GLY A 258 20.14 8.17 -22.06
C GLY A 258 19.30 8.97 -21.06
N ARG A 259 18.30 9.67 -21.59
CA ARG A 259 17.41 10.55 -20.82
C ARG A 259 15.96 10.21 -21.13
N ILE A 260 15.19 9.96 -20.09
CA ILE A 260 13.79 9.59 -20.15
C ILE A 260 13.00 10.75 -19.57
N PHE A 261 12.09 11.29 -20.36
CA PHE A 261 11.04 12.21 -19.93
C PHE A 261 9.71 11.50 -20.05
N TYR A 262 8.84 11.63 -19.05
CA TYR A 262 7.49 11.10 -19.11
C TYR A 262 6.52 12.13 -18.55
N CYS A 263 5.34 12.25 -19.18
CA CYS A 263 4.22 13.00 -18.65
C CYS A 263 2.91 12.23 -18.90
N SER A 264 2.10 12.07 -17.85
CA SER A 264 0.83 11.33 -17.88
C SER A 264 -0.30 12.08 -18.57
N LEU A 265 -0.16 13.39 -18.85
CA LEU A 265 -1.22 14.22 -19.42
C LEU A 265 -1.30 14.03 -20.94
N GLY A 266 -2.42 13.59 -21.48
CA GLY A 266 -2.54 13.40 -22.93
C GLY A 266 -3.70 12.53 -23.41
N HIS A 267 -4.64 12.19 -22.54
CA HIS A 267 -5.82 11.40 -22.92
C HIS A 267 -6.80 12.24 -23.74
N ASN A 268 -7.07 13.47 -23.29
CA ASN A 268 -8.01 14.38 -23.93
C ASN A 268 -7.33 15.30 -24.95
N ASP A 269 -8.02 15.61 -26.05
CA ASP A 269 -7.53 16.50 -27.11
C ASP A 269 -7.11 17.89 -26.57
N HIS A 270 -7.87 18.41 -25.61
CA HIS A 270 -7.71 19.78 -25.12
C HIS A 270 -6.44 20.01 -24.28
N ILE A 271 -5.76 18.94 -23.88
CA ILE A 271 -4.43 19.01 -23.26
C ILE A 271 -3.44 19.68 -24.21
N PHE A 272 -3.59 19.45 -25.52
CA PHE A 272 -2.75 20.03 -26.56
C PHE A 272 -3.22 21.40 -27.03
N TRP A 273 -4.12 22.05 -26.28
CA TRP A 273 -4.44 23.49 -26.40
C TRP A 273 -3.95 24.28 -25.18
N ASN A 274 -3.30 23.61 -24.21
CA ASN A 274 -2.79 24.24 -23.01
C ASN A 274 -1.33 24.69 -23.22
N ARG A 275 -1.10 26.01 -23.20
CA ARG A 275 0.24 26.61 -23.39
C ARG A 275 1.29 26.08 -22.41
N ALA A 276 0.95 25.95 -21.14
CA ALA A 276 1.90 25.51 -20.11
C ALA A 276 2.29 24.04 -20.31
N VAL A 277 1.32 23.20 -20.70
CA VAL A 277 1.55 21.77 -20.99
C VAL A 277 2.37 21.59 -22.27
N LEU A 278 2.05 22.31 -23.35
CA LEU A 278 2.84 22.25 -24.59
C LEU A 278 4.28 22.76 -24.41
N GLN A 279 4.47 23.80 -23.59
CA GLN A 279 5.81 24.25 -23.21
C GLN A 279 6.54 23.19 -22.39
N HIS A 280 5.87 22.52 -21.44
CA HIS A 280 6.45 21.42 -20.67
C HIS A 280 6.87 20.24 -21.57
N TYR A 281 6.06 19.91 -22.58
CA TYR A 281 6.41 18.91 -23.58
C TYR A 281 7.64 19.29 -24.41
N LEU A 282 7.71 20.54 -24.88
CA LEU A 282 8.89 21.04 -25.59
C LEU A 282 10.15 20.89 -24.72
N ASP A 283 10.10 21.36 -23.48
CA ASP A 283 11.24 21.34 -22.56
C ASP A 283 11.68 19.91 -22.24
N GLY A 284 10.72 19.02 -21.99
CA GLY A 284 10.96 17.59 -21.77
C GLY A 284 11.58 16.88 -22.98
N ILE A 285 11.15 17.22 -24.20
CA ILE A 285 11.73 16.68 -25.45
C ILE A 285 13.16 17.21 -25.66
N GLN A 286 13.40 18.51 -25.43
CA GLN A 286 14.75 19.07 -25.51
C GLN A 286 15.68 18.45 -24.45
N PHE A 287 15.16 18.12 -23.26
CA PHE A 287 15.87 17.33 -22.28
C PHE A 287 16.18 15.90 -22.79
N ALA A 288 15.21 15.19 -23.38
CA ALA A 288 15.42 13.85 -23.93
C ALA A 288 16.55 13.83 -24.99
N PHE A 289 16.58 14.83 -25.89
CA PHE A 289 17.69 15.01 -26.84
C PHE A 289 19.06 15.30 -26.19
N GLY A 290 19.07 15.75 -24.94
CA GLY A 290 20.27 16.20 -24.23
C GLY A 290 20.64 17.66 -24.50
N ASP A 291 19.76 18.42 -25.15
CA ASP A 291 19.96 19.84 -25.44
C ASP A 291 19.73 20.67 -24.18
N TYR A 292 18.69 20.33 -23.41
CA TYR A 292 18.38 21.01 -22.16
C TYR A 292 19.01 20.28 -20.97
N LYS A 293 20.18 20.76 -20.55
CA LYS A 293 20.90 20.20 -19.39
C LYS A 293 20.29 20.73 -18.10
N VAL A 294 19.64 19.86 -17.36
CA VAL A 294 18.99 20.14 -16.06
C VAL A 294 19.38 19.08 -15.04
N ASP A 295 19.12 19.34 -13.77
CA ASP A 295 19.30 18.34 -12.72
C ASP A 295 18.31 17.19 -12.94
N THR A 296 18.76 15.97 -12.72
CA THR A 296 17.95 14.75 -12.84
C THR A 296 18.07 13.85 -11.63
N ARG A 297 18.78 14.32 -10.59
CA ARG A 297 18.94 13.57 -9.35
C ARG A 297 17.56 13.33 -8.77
N SER A 298 17.26 12.06 -8.57
CA SER A 298 16.07 11.61 -7.84
C SER A 298 15.99 12.35 -6.52
N LYS A 299 14.83 12.90 -6.23
CA LYS A 299 14.51 13.51 -4.94
C LYS A 299 13.47 12.63 -4.27
N PRO A 300 13.91 11.70 -3.41
CA PRO A 300 12.99 10.99 -2.54
C PRO A 300 12.08 12.02 -1.87
N ILE A 301 10.76 11.76 -1.79
CA ILE A 301 9.94 12.54 -0.85
C ILE A 301 10.66 12.44 0.49
N ALA A 302 10.83 13.58 1.17
CA ALA A 302 11.21 13.61 2.57
C ALA A 302 10.09 12.92 3.38
N SER A 303 10.07 11.60 3.31
CA SER A 303 9.61 10.70 4.34
C SER A 303 10.88 9.97 4.75
N SER A 304 11.43 10.31 5.92
CA SER A 304 12.10 9.33 6.79
C SER A 304 12.90 8.23 6.06
N GLY A 305 13.86 8.61 5.21
CA GLY A 305 14.35 7.76 4.11
C GLY A 305 15.86 7.57 4.04
N LYS A 306 16.62 8.12 5.00
CA LYS A 306 17.87 7.45 5.40
C LYS A 306 17.45 6.32 6.34
N GLY A 307 18.00 5.12 6.15
CA GLY A 307 18.02 4.14 7.24
C GLY A 307 18.44 4.85 8.54
N SER A 308 17.67 4.61 9.61
CA SER A 308 17.73 5.25 10.92
C SER A 308 18.77 6.37 11.00
N ASP A 309 18.43 7.57 10.53
CA ASP A 309 19.12 8.69 11.14
C ASP A 309 18.64 8.71 12.59
N MET A 310 19.48 8.12 13.45
CA MET A 310 19.17 8.01 14.86
C MET A 310 18.98 9.39 15.50
N ALA A 311 19.45 10.48 14.87
CA ALA A 311 19.11 11.84 15.27
C ALA A 311 17.64 12.16 14.96
N GLU A 312 17.18 11.91 13.74
CA GLU A 312 15.78 12.14 13.33
C GLU A 312 14.81 11.28 14.16
N LEU A 313 15.12 9.99 14.34
CA LEU A 313 14.31 9.11 15.19
C LEU A 313 14.24 9.63 16.63
N LYS A 314 15.34 10.16 17.18
CA LYS A 314 15.33 10.76 18.53
C LYS A 314 14.44 12.00 18.60
N GLU A 315 14.46 12.86 17.59
CA GLU A 315 13.60 14.04 17.54
C GLU A 315 12.12 13.67 17.45
N LEU A 316 11.78 12.70 16.58
CA LEU A 316 10.41 12.16 16.49
C LEU A 316 9.98 11.55 17.83
N LEU A 317 10.85 10.79 18.49
CA LEU A 317 10.57 10.21 19.80
C LEU A 317 10.41 11.27 20.89
N ALA A 318 11.14 12.38 20.84
CA ALA A 318 10.93 13.50 21.75
C ALA A 318 9.50 14.07 21.62
N LYS A 319 9.00 14.21 20.38
CA LYS A 319 7.62 14.62 20.11
C LYS A 319 6.60 13.57 20.58
N VAL A 320 6.87 12.29 20.34
CA VAL A 320 5.97 11.20 20.78
C VAL A 320 5.91 11.07 22.31
N LYS A 321 7.00 11.33 23.03
CA LYS A 321 6.96 11.37 24.51
C LYS A 321 5.95 12.39 25.02
N GLU A 322 5.92 13.56 24.38
CA GLU A 322 5.01 14.65 24.76
C GLU A 322 3.60 14.53 24.17
N TYR A 323 3.37 13.54 23.31
CA TYR A 323 2.11 13.36 22.58
C TYR A 323 0.95 12.94 23.50
N ASP A 324 -0.14 13.71 23.42
CA ASP A 324 -1.46 13.34 23.93
C ASP A 324 -2.56 13.56 22.87
N TRP A 325 -3.78 13.08 23.15
CA TRP A 325 -4.89 13.15 22.21
C TRP A 325 -5.21 14.57 21.74
N GLY A 326 -5.63 14.71 20.48
CA GLY A 326 -5.97 16.01 19.89
C GLY A 326 -4.79 16.76 19.25
N GLN A 327 -3.55 16.28 19.43
CA GLN A 327 -2.36 16.82 18.76
C GLN A 327 -2.13 16.18 17.39
N SER A 328 -1.29 16.84 16.56
CA SER A 328 -0.86 16.30 15.27
C SER A 328 -0.23 14.92 15.42
N ARG A 329 -0.62 14.00 14.53
CA ARG A 329 -0.15 12.61 14.52
C ARG A 329 1.07 12.36 13.65
N LEU A 330 1.63 13.42 13.04
CA LEU A 330 2.71 13.30 12.07
C LEU A 330 3.90 12.50 12.62
N ALA A 331 4.37 12.80 13.84
CA ALA A 331 5.50 12.09 14.43
C ALA A 331 5.23 10.58 14.67
N LEU A 332 3.98 10.22 14.96
CA LEU A 332 3.56 8.82 15.11
C LEU A 332 3.59 8.10 13.75
N THR A 333 3.07 8.77 12.71
CA THR A 333 3.08 8.26 11.34
C THR A 333 4.50 8.03 10.85
N GLU A 334 5.40 8.99 11.04
CA GLU A 334 6.80 8.87 10.60
C GLU A 334 7.56 7.74 11.32
N ILE A 335 7.32 7.55 12.63
CA ILE A 335 7.92 6.42 13.36
C ILE A 335 7.36 5.09 12.85
N SER A 336 6.05 5.03 12.56
CA SER A 336 5.42 3.81 12.01
C SER A 336 6.02 3.48 10.64
N GLU A 337 6.22 4.48 9.78
CA GLU A 337 6.85 4.29 8.48
C GLU A 337 8.33 3.90 8.61
N THR A 338 9.05 4.45 9.60
CA THR A 338 10.42 4.03 9.92
C THR A 338 10.50 2.54 10.30
N VAL A 339 9.57 2.08 11.15
CA VAL A 339 9.43 0.67 11.51
C VAL A 339 9.12 -0.20 10.28
N LYS A 340 8.22 0.28 9.42
CA LYS A 340 7.78 -0.41 8.20
C LYS A 340 8.91 -0.55 7.18
N LYS A 341 9.69 0.52 6.95
CA LYS A 341 10.85 0.53 6.06
C LYS A 341 11.97 -0.39 6.55
N ALA A 342 12.14 -0.51 7.88
CA ALA A 342 13.11 -1.42 8.48
C ALA A 342 12.68 -2.90 8.43
N HIS A 343 11.48 -3.21 7.93
CA HIS A 343 10.99 -4.59 7.84
C HIS A 343 11.96 -5.47 7.04
N GLY A 344 12.24 -6.67 7.56
CA GLY A 344 13.23 -7.58 6.98
C GLY A 344 14.69 -7.28 7.38
N ASN A 345 15.00 -6.08 7.91
CA ASN A 345 16.34 -5.73 8.39
C ASN A 345 16.43 -5.83 9.92
N LYS A 346 16.89 -6.99 10.42
CA LYS A 346 16.99 -7.27 11.87
C LYS A 346 17.89 -6.30 12.64
N ALA A 347 19.00 -5.86 12.05
CA ALA A 347 19.94 -4.96 12.72
C ALA A 347 19.32 -3.57 12.92
N GLU A 348 18.55 -3.11 11.94
CA GLU A 348 17.88 -1.82 12.01
C GLU A 348 16.70 -1.84 12.98
N LEU A 349 15.88 -2.88 12.92
CA LEU A 349 14.79 -3.09 13.87
C LEU A 349 15.29 -3.13 15.32
N ALA A 350 16.46 -3.72 15.57
CA ALA A 350 17.07 -3.71 16.90
C ALA A 350 17.44 -2.31 17.40
N LYS A 351 17.91 -1.41 16.51
CA LYS A 351 18.19 -0.01 16.87
C LYS A 351 16.90 0.75 17.18
N ILE A 352 15.88 0.55 16.34
CA ILE A 352 14.57 1.20 16.52
C ILE A 352 13.92 0.71 17.81
N GLU A 353 13.92 -0.61 18.07
CA GLU A 353 13.44 -1.21 19.31
C GLU A 353 14.10 -0.54 20.52
N LYS A 354 15.44 -0.45 20.52
CA LYS A 354 16.20 0.19 21.61
C LYS A 354 15.79 1.66 21.80
N ALA A 355 15.53 2.40 20.73
CA ALA A 355 15.11 3.79 20.79
C ALA A 355 13.69 3.94 21.38
N LEU A 356 12.74 3.12 20.91
CA LEU A 356 11.37 3.08 21.45
C LEU A 356 11.38 2.75 22.95
N LEU A 357 12.17 1.76 23.36
CA LEU A 357 12.32 1.37 24.77
C LEU A 357 12.91 2.50 25.62
N GLY A 358 13.83 3.30 25.09
CA GLY A 358 14.38 4.47 25.76
C GLY A 358 13.36 5.59 25.97
N ALA A 359 12.42 5.77 25.04
CA ALA A 359 11.38 6.80 25.13
C ALA A 359 10.19 6.40 26.00
N LEU A 360 9.92 5.10 26.15
CA LEU A 360 8.70 4.58 26.76
C LEU A 360 8.46 5.00 28.24
N PRO A 361 9.47 5.02 29.14
CA PRO A 361 9.24 5.32 30.56
C PRO A 361 8.65 6.72 30.80
N ASP A 362 9.07 7.70 30.01
CA ASP A 362 8.75 9.12 30.22
C ASP A 362 7.58 9.61 29.37
N ALA A 363 7.08 8.79 28.45
CA ALA A 363 6.01 9.20 27.53
C ALA A 363 4.67 9.43 28.25
N LYS A 364 3.88 10.42 27.80
CA LYS A 364 2.48 10.64 28.20
C LYS A 364 1.58 9.47 27.79
N GLN A 365 0.33 9.47 28.24
CA GLN A 365 -0.56 8.32 28.08
C GLN A 365 -0.73 7.89 26.61
N ALA A 366 -1.08 8.79 25.70
CA ALA A 366 -1.28 8.43 24.30
C ALA A 366 0.04 8.03 23.61
N GLY A 367 1.13 8.78 23.83
CA GLY A 367 2.46 8.44 23.34
C GLY A 367 2.93 7.05 23.79
N ARG A 368 2.73 6.73 25.08
CA ARG A 368 3.04 5.41 25.64
C ARG A 368 2.22 4.29 25.00
N GLN A 369 0.93 4.53 24.74
CA GLN A 369 0.10 3.55 24.03
C GLN A 369 0.64 3.30 22.62
N PHE A 370 1.03 4.34 21.89
CA PHE A 370 1.64 4.19 20.58
C PHE A 370 2.95 3.40 20.64
N LEU A 371 3.88 3.76 21.52
CA LEU A 371 5.17 3.06 21.66
C LEU A 371 4.98 1.57 21.97
N CYS A 372 4.03 1.21 22.83
CA CYS A 372 3.69 -0.19 23.09
C CYS A 372 3.11 -0.91 21.86
N ARG A 373 2.38 -0.22 20.97
CA ARG A 373 1.88 -0.81 19.72
C ARG A 373 3.01 -1.09 18.75
N GLU A 374 3.95 -0.18 18.59
CA GLU A 374 5.15 -0.40 17.76
C GLU A 374 6.01 -1.55 18.30
N LEU A 375 6.25 -1.58 19.62
CA LEU A 375 6.96 -2.68 20.27
C LEU A 375 6.21 -4.03 20.17
N SER A 376 4.91 -4.02 19.92
CA SER A 376 4.16 -5.25 19.67
C SER A 376 4.42 -5.87 18.29
N ILE A 377 4.95 -5.06 17.36
CA ILE A 377 5.29 -5.45 15.99
C ILE A 377 6.76 -5.88 15.92
N ILE A 378 7.67 -5.13 16.55
CA ILE A 378 9.11 -5.33 16.39
C ILE A 378 9.83 -5.83 17.65
N GLY A 379 9.15 -5.86 18.80
CA GLY A 379 9.77 -6.15 20.08
C GLY A 379 10.32 -7.57 20.17
N THR A 380 11.46 -7.69 20.84
CA THR A 380 12.15 -8.94 21.14
C THR A 380 12.22 -9.17 22.64
N GLU A 381 12.94 -10.19 23.10
CA GLU A 381 13.16 -10.40 24.54
C GLU A 381 13.84 -9.19 25.22
N GLN A 382 14.50 -8.31 24.47
CA GLN A 382 15.09 -7.06 24.98
C GLN A 382 14.03 -6.09 25.53
N SER A 383 12.81 -6.13 24.99
CA SER A 383 11.70 -5.30 25.46
C SER A 383 11.15 -5.73 26.82
N VAL A 384 11.39 -6.98 27.24
CA VAL A 384 10.76 -7.59 28.42
C VAL A 384 11.06 -6.85 29.72
N PRO A 385 12.32 -6.49 30.06
CA PRO A 385 12.62 -5.82 31.33
C PRO A 385 11.92 -4.46 31.49
N VAL A 386 11.72 -3.72 30.40
CA VAL A 386 11.05 -2.42 30.42
C VAL A 386 9.54 -2.59 30.54
N LEU A 387 8.94 -3.40 29.66
CA LEU A 387 7.49 -3.64 29.65
C LEU A 387 7.01 -4.34 30.94
N ALA A 388 7.84 -5.20 31.53
CA ALA A 388 7.50 -5.91 32.78
C ALA A 388 7.27 -4.95 33.97
N LYS A 389 7.98 -3.81 34.02
CA LYS A 389 7.79 -2.79 35.07
C LYS A 389 6.40 -2.16 35.02
N MET A 390 5.78 -2.13 33.85
CA MET A 390 4.45 -1.56 33.62
C MET A 390 3.31 -2.53 33.94
N LEU A 391 3.58 -3.84 34.04
CA LEU A 391 2.54 -4.86 34.19
C LEU A 391 1.67 -4.72 35.46
N ALA A 392 2.23 -4.17 36.53
CA ALA A 392 1.50 -3.98 37.80
C ALA A 392 0.77 -2.63 37.89
N GLY A 393 1.01 -1.70 36.96
CA GLY A 393 0.42 -0.37 36.97
C GLY A 393 -1.02 -0.38 36.45
N GLU A 394 -1.93 0.31 37.15
CA GLU A 394 -3.35 0.31 36.81
C GLU A 394 -3.65 0.91 35.42
N LYS A 395 -2.91 1.95 35.03
CA LYS A 395 -3.07 2.68 33.75
C LYS A 395 -2.14 2.19 32.63
N THR A 396 -1.27 1.21 32.90
CA THR A 396 -0.20 0.81 31.99
C THR A 396 -0.14 -0.69 31.72
N SER A 397 -0.77 -1.51 32.57
CA SER A 397 -0.77 -2.96 32.48
C SER A 397 -1.38 -3.48 31.19
N ASP A 398 -2.43 -2.84 30.69
CA ASP A 398 -3.11 -3.19 29.45
C ASP A 398 -2.19 -3.13 28.23
N MET A 399 -1.50 -2.01 28.03
CA MET A 399 -0.58 -1.82 26.91
C MET A 399 0.69 -2.64 27.04
N ALA A 400 1.21 -2.80 28.26
CA ALA A 400 2.35 -3.68 28.50
C ALA A 400 2.03 -5.11 28.08
N ARG A 401 0.84 -5.62 28.44
CA ARG A 401 0.37 -6.94 28.03
C ARG A 401 0.12 -7.02 26.52
N TYR A 402 -0.47 -5.98 25.92
CA TYR A 402 -0.69 -5.93 24.47
C TYR A 402 0.61 -6.18 23.68
N ALA A 403 1.70 -5.53 24.09
CA ALA A 403 3.02 -5.73 23.49
C ALA A 403 3.57 -7.13 23.81
N LEU A 404 3.69 -7.46 25.10
CA LEU A 404 4.30 -8.70 25.57
C LEU A 404 3.63 -9.96 25.02
N GLU A 405 2.31 -9.97 24.84
CA GLU A 405 1.60 -11.13 24.29
C GLU A 405 2.07 -11.53 22.88
N ARG A 406 2.56 -10.56 22.09
CA ARG A 406 3.03 -10.75 20.70
C ARG A 406 4.54 -10.99 20.60
N ILE A 407 5.29 -10.69 21.66
CA ILE A 407 6.73 -10.92 21.70
C ILE A 407 7.00 -12.42 21.92
N PRO A 408 7.74 -13.10 21.03
CA PRO A 408 8.09 -14.50 21.22
C PRO A 408 9.13 -14.65 22.34
N GLY A 409 9.16 -15.82 23.00
CA GLY A 409 10.20 -16.15 23.98
C GLY A 409 9.68 -16.45 25.39
N ALA A 410 10.47 -17.21 26.14
CA ALA A 410 10.12 -17.69 27.49
C ALA A 410 10.30 -16.61 28.56
N ALA A 411 11.11 -15.58 28.28
CA ALA A 411 11.32 -14.45 29.18
C ALA A 411 10.02 -13.70 29.48
N VAL A 412 9.13 -13.56 28.48
CA VAL A 412 7.81 -12.96 28.63
C VAL A 412 6.95 -13.73 29.64
N ASP A 413 6.90 -15.06 29.50
CA ASP A 413 6.10 -15.92 30.38
C ASP A 413 6.58 -15.78 31.82
N GLU A 414 7.90 -15.77 32.02
CA GLU A 414 8.50 -15.57 33.33
C GLU A 414 8.15 -14.20 33.93
N ALA A 415 8.22 -13.13 33.14
CA ALA A 415 7.86 -11.78 33.57
C ALA A 415 6.38 -11.69 33.99
N LEU A 416 5.48 -12.28 33.21
CA LEU A 416 4.05 -12.34 33.54
C LEU A 416 3.80 -13.13 34.84
N ARG A 417 4.43 -14.31 35.01
CA ARG A 417 4.33 -15.10 36.24
C ARG A 417 4.88 -14.35 37.46
N LYS A 418 6.00 -13.64 37.32
CA LYS A 418 6.59 -12.81 38.39
C LYS A 418 5.65 -11.67 38.76
N SER A 419 5.07 -10.98 37.77
CA SER A 419 4.17 -9.84 37.99
C SER A 419 2.82 -10.27 38.60
N LEU A 420 2.31 -11.47 38.27
CA LEU A 420 1.08 -12.03 38.86
C LEU A 420 1.08 -12.03 40.39
N ARG A 421 2.25 -12.21 41.02
CA ARG A 421 2.40 -12.21 42.49
C ARG A 421 2.20 -10.81 43.10
N LYS A 422 2.55 -9.76 42.35
CA LYS A 422 2.56 -8.36 42.83
C LYS A 422 1.31 -7.59 42.40
N ALA A 423 0.74 -7.92 41.24
CA ALA A 423 -0.40 -7.22 40.68
C ALA A 423 -1.69 -7.38 41.51
N LYS A 424 -2.54 -6.35 41.46
CA LYS A 424 -3.86 -6.30 42.12
C LYS A 424 -4.93 -5.86 41.11
N GLY A 425 -6.20 -5.97 41.50
CA GLY A 425 -7.34 -5.46 40.73
C GLY A 425 -7.38 -5.95 39.27
N LYS A 426 -7.72 -5.03 38.35
CA LYS A 426 -7.83 -5.31 36.90
C LYS A 426 -6.50 -5.75 36.27
N ALA A 427 -5.37 -5.22 36.73
CA ALA A 427 -4.04 -5.61 36.24
C ALA A 427 -3.76 -7.10 36.49
N LYS A 428 -4.13 -7.62 37.67
CA LYS A 428 -3.98 -9.05 38.00
C LYS A 428 -4.82 -9.93 37.08
N ILE A 429 -6.07 -9.56 36.83
CA ILE A 429 -6.97 -10.26 35.90
C ILE A 429 -6.37 -10.26 34.48
N GLY A 430 -5.87 -9.11 34.04
CA GLY A 430 -5.19 -8.96 32.76
C GLY A 430 -4.00 -9.91 32.60
N ILE A 431 -3.13 -9.98 33.60
CA ILE A 431 -1.95 -10.88 33.59
C ILE A 431 -2.38 -12.35 33.51
N VAL A 432 -3.42 -12.74 34.24
CA VAL A 432 -3.98 -14.10 34.17
C VAL A 432 -4.45 -14.42 32.74
N ASN A 433 -5.17 -13.49 32.10
CA ASN A 433 -5.59 -13.67 30.71
C ASN A 433 -4.40 -13.81 29.75
N SER A 434 -3.36 -12.99 29.90
CA SER A 434 -2.15 -13.05 29.07
C SER A 434 -1.40 -14.37 29.22
N LEU A 435 -1.27 -14.90 30.45
CA LEU A 435 -0.68 -16.23 30.70
C LEU A 435 -1.49 -17.34 30.00
N GLY A 436 -2.82 -17.22 30.02
CA GLY A 436 -3.72 -18.11 29.29
C GLY A 436 -3.54 -18.03 27.77
N GLN A 437 -3.49 -16.81 27.21
CA GLN A 437 -3.32 -16.55 25.78
C GLN A 437 -2.00 -17.11 25.25
N ARG A 438 -0.91 -16.94 26.02
CA ARG A 438 0.40 -17.47 25.68
C ARG A 438 0.53 -18.99 25.89
N GLY A 439 -0.41 -19.61 26.61
CA GLY A 439 -0.39 -21.04 26.87
C GLY A 439 0.74 -21.48 27.80
N ASP A 440 1.15 -20.61 28.73
CA ASP A 440 2.26 -20.89 29.65
C ASP A 440 1.92 -22.04 30.61
N LYS A 441 2.47 -23.23 30.34
CA LYS A 441 2.24 -24.44 31.14
C LYS A 441 2.68 -24.27 32.60
N LYS A 442 3.72 -23.48 32.90
CA LYS A 442 4.20 -23.27 34.27
C LYS A 442 3.27 -22.34 35.06
N ALA A 443 2.37 -21.61 34.40
CA ALA A 443 1.35 -20.81 35.06
C ALA A 443 0.17 -21.64 35.61
N ALA A 444 -0.03 -22.88 35.16
CA ALA A 444 -1.17 -23.70 35.59
C ALA A 444 -1.27 -23.87 37.12
N ARG A 445 -0.14 -24.13 37.78
CA ARG A 445 -0.09 -24.29 39.25
C ARG A 445 -0.40 -22.98 39.99
N PRO A 446 0.23 -21.83 39.69
CA PRO A 446 -0.16 -20.54 40.27
C PRO A 446 -1.64 -20.17 40.06
N LEU A 447 -2.24 -20.55 38.93
CA LEU A 447 -3.64 -20.23 38.62
C LEU A 447 -4.64 -21.13 39.34
N THR A 448 -4.26 -22.35 39.74
CA THR A 448 -5.16 -23.33 40.39
C THR A 448 -5.90 -22.72 41.59
N ARG A 449 -5.17 -22.05 42.49
CA ARG A 449 -5.74 -21.41 43.70
C ARG A 449 -6.64 -20.21 43.41
N LEU A 450 -6.59 -19.66 42.20
CA LEU A 450 -7.39 -18.48 41.83
C LEU A 450 -8.79 -18.89 41.36
N VAL A 451 -8.96 -20.10 40.80
CA VAL A 451 -10.21 -20.57 40.19
C VAL A 451 -11.36 -20.67 41.21
N THR A 452 -11.05 -21.00 42.45
CA THR A 452 -12.02 -21.13 43.55
C THR A 452 -11.99 -19.93 44.51
N GLY A 453 -11.28 -18.86 44.13
CA GLY A 453 -11.13 -17.67 44.94
C GLY A 453 -12.42 -16.87 45.12
N LYS A 454 -12.47 -16.06 46.19
CA LYS A 454 -13.63 -15.20 46.52
C LYS A 454 -13.93 -14.17 45.43
N ASN A 455 -12.91 -13.65 44.73
CA ASN A 455 -13.11 -12.71 43.63
C ASN A 455 -13.56 -13.47 42.37
N LYS A 456 -14.87 -13.44 42.11
CA LYS A 456 -15.49 -14.18 41.00
C LYS A 456 -14.97 -13.80 39.62
N ALA A 457 -14.59 -12.53 39.39
CA ALA A 457 -14.05 -12.09 38.11
C ALA A 457 -12.63 -12.65 37.87
N LEU A 458 -11.78 -12.63 38.92
CA LEU A 458 -10.45 -13.22 38.86
C LEU A 458 -10.51 -14.75 38.73
N ALA A 459 -11.44 -15.38 39.44
CA ALA A 459 -11.71 -16.81 39.37
C ALA A 459 -12.13 -17.26 37.95
N ALA A 460 -13.07 -16.53 37.33
CA ALA A 460 -13.50 -16.78 35.96
C ALA A 460 -12.34 -16.61 34.95
N ALA A 461 -11.51 -15.56 35.11
CA ALA A 461 -10.33 -15.37 34.28
C ALA A 461 -9.31 -16.50 34.45
N ALA A 462 -9.09 -16.97 35.68
CA ALA A 462 -8.19 -18.08 35.97
C ALA A 462 -8.68 -19.40 35.34
N ALA A 463 -9.98 -19.69 35.44
CA ALA A 463 -10.60 -20.83 34.78
C ALA A 463 -10.37 -20.78 33.26
N ALA A 464 -10.74 -19.65 32.62
CA ALA A 464 -10.55 -19.46 31.19
C ALA A 464 -9.08 -19.56 30.76
N ALA A 465 -8.15 -19.04 31.56
CA ALA A 465 -6.72 -19.14 31.29
C ALA A 465 -6.22 -20.58 31.36
N LEU A 466 -6.63 -21.37 32.37
CA LEU A 466 -6.31 -22.80 32.46
C LEU A 466 -6.85 -23.59 31.27
N GLY A 467 -8.08 -23.30 30.84
CA GLY A 467 -8.67 -23.90 29.64
C GLY A 467 -7.84 -23.66 28.38
N ARG A 468 -7.29 -22.44 28.24
CA ARG A 468 -6.37 -22.10 27.14
C ARG A 468 -4.97 -22.70 27.30
N ILE A 469 -4.45 -22.86 28.52
CA ILE A 469 -3.14 -23.47 28.75
C ILE A 469 -3.15 -24.95 28.37
N ALA A 470 -4.24 -25.67 28.69
CA ALA A 470 -4.46 -27.06 28.31
C ALA A 470 -3.26 -27.97 28.61
N SER A 471 -2.85 -28.01 29.87
CA SER A 471 -1.84 -28.94 30.40
C SER A 471 -2.50 -29.94 31.36
N PRO A 472 -1.85 -31.09 31.68
CA PRO A 472 -2.38 -32.02 32.68
C PRO A 472 -2.68 -31.35 34.03
N GLN A 473 -1.81 -30.42 34.48
CA GLN A 473 -2.05 -29.64 35.70
C GLN A 473 -3.28 -28.73 35.57
N ALA A 474 -3.52 -28.14 34.40
CA ALA A 474 -4.68 -27.30 34.15
C ALA A 474 -5.99 -28.11 34.09
N ALA A 475 -5.96 -29.28 33.44
CA ALA A 475 -7.09 -30.21 33.41
C ALA A 475 -7.46 -30.67 34.82
N LYS A 476 -6.47 -31.05 35.64
CA LYS A 476 -6.69 -31.41 37.04
C LYS A 476 -7.34 -30.26 37.85
N ALA A 477 -6.79 -29.05 37.73
CA ALA A 477 -7.32 -27.89 38.44
C ALA A 477 -8.77 -27.55 38.04
N LEU A 478 -9.12 -27.69 36.76
CA LEU A 478 -10.49 -27.48 36.27
C LEU A 478 -11.43 -28.61 36.70
N ALA A 479 -10.93 -29.85 36.76
CA ALA A 479 -11.69 -31.00 37.25
C ALA A 479 -12.11 -30.82 38.71
N GLU A 480 -11.18 -30.40 39.58
CA GLU A 480 -11.46 -30.11 41.00
C GLU A 480 -12.42 -28.90 41.12
N ALA A 481 -12.14 -27.81 40.40
CA ALA A 481 -12.95 -26.61 40.48
C ALA A 481 -14.39 -26.80 39.97
N LYS A 482 -14.66 -27.76 39.08
CA LYS A 482 -16.03 -28.00 38.57
C LYS A 482 -16.99 -28.42 39.69
N ASP A 483 -16.46 -29.10 40.70
CA ASP A 483 -17.21 -29.64 41.83
C ASP A 483 -17.22 -28.66 43.02
N GLU A 484 -16.21 -27.78 43.12
CA GLU A 484 -16.10 -26.77 44.18
C GLU A 484 -16.77 -25.42 43.86
N THR A 485 -17.24 -25.23 42.63
CA THR A 485 -17.88 -23.97 42.20
C THR A 485 -19.35 -24.17 41.89
N SER A 486 -20.14 -23.09 41.99
CA SER A 486 -21.58 -23.10 41.72
C SER A 486 -22.02 -21.91 40.85
N GLY A 487 -23.21 -22.02 40.26
CA GLY A 487 -23.86 -20.96 39.49
C GLY A 487 -23.05 -20.52 38.26
N LYS A 488 -22.98 -19.20 38.02
CA LYS A 488 -22.30 -18.64 36.83
C LYS A 488 -20.82 -19.01 36.76
N LEU A 489 -20.11 -19.09 37.89
CA LEU A 489 -18.69 -19.44 37.90
C LEU A 489 -18.48 -20.91 37.49
N GLN A 490 -19.34 -21.81 37.96
CA GLN A 490 -19.28 -23.23 37.57
C GLN A 490 -19.46 -23.40 36.07
N MET A 491 -20.38 -22.67 35.45
CA MET A 491 -20.54 -22.69 33.99
C MET A 491 -19.28 -22.25 33.26
N VAL A 492 -18.56 -21.24 33.76
CA VAL A 492 -17.27 -20.81 33.20
C VAL A 492 -16.19 -21.88 33.37
N VAL A 493 -16.15 -22.57 34.53
CA VAL A 493 -15.22 -23.67 34.77
C VAL A 493 -15.48 -24.84 33.83
N LEU A 494 -16.76 -25.23 33.66
CA LEU A 494 -17.15 -26.31 32.76
C LEU A 494 -16.81 -25.98 31.29
N ASP A 495 -17.07 -24.76 30.83
CA ASP A 495 -16.68 -24.28 29.50
C ASP A 495 -15.15 -24.27 29.32
N ALA A 496 -14.41 -23.82 30.33
CA ALA A 496 -12.96 -23.88 30.31
C ALA A 496 -12.43 -25.32 30.28
N TYR A 497 -13.10 -26.26 30.94
CA TYR A 497 -12.71 -27.67 30.97
C TYR A 497 -12.98 -28.35 29.62
N LEU A 498 -14.08 -28.01 28.94
CA LEU A 498 -14.32 -28.40 27.55
C LEU A 498 -13.22 -27.86 26.62
N LYS A 499 -12.89 -26.57 26.71
CA LYS A 499 -11.81 -25.96 25.90
C LYS A 499 -10.44 -26.60 26.15
N CYS A 500 -10.18 -26.99 27.40
CA CYS A 500 -8.99 -27.74 27.77
C CYS A 500 -8.94 -29.08 27.02
N ALA A 501 -10.05 -29.84 27.02
CA ALA A 501 -10.17 -31.11 26.32
C ALA A 501 -10.01 -30.96 24.80
N ASP A 502 -10.68 -29.98 24.19
CA ASP A 502 -10.56 -29.69 22.75
C ASP A 502 -9.10 -29.41 22.36
N LYS A 503 -8.39 -28.60 23.17
CA LYS A 503 -7.00 -28.24 22.91
C LYS A 503 -6.04 -29.41 23.18
N LEU A 504 -6.29 -30.25 24.19
CA LEU A 504 -5.54 -31.49 24.42
C LEU A 504 -5.71 -32.45 23.24
N ALA A 505 -6.93 -32.61 22.72
CA ALA A 505 -7.19 -33.42 21.53
C ALA A 505 -6.42 -32.90 20.31
N ALA A 506 -6.44 -31.58 20.09
CA ALA A 506 -5.67 -30.94 19.02
C ALA A 506 -4.14 -31.10 19.17
N GLN A 507 -3.64 -31.30 20.39
CA GLN A 507 -2.23 -31.62 20.67
C GLN A 507 -1.91 -33.13 20.57
N GLY A 508 -2.84 -33.96 20.11
CA GLY A 508 -2.67 -35.41 19.99
C GLY A 508 -2.89 -36.19 21.29
N LYS A 509 -3.25 -35.50 22.39
CA LYS A 509 -3.49 -36.10 23.71
C LYS A 509 -4.92 -36.64 23.84
N LYS A 510 -5.29 -37.55 22.93
CA LYS A 510 -6.67 -38.02 22.75
C LYS A 510 -7.24 -38.73 23.96
N ALA A 511 -6.47 -39.58 24.63
CA ALA A 511 -6.93 -40.31 25.82
C ALA A 511 -7.29 -39.35 26.96
N GLU A 512 -6.45 -38.35 27.20
CA GLU A 512 -6.66 -37.31 28.20
C GLU A 512 -7.90 -36.46 27.87
N ALA A 513 -8.05 -36.03 26.62
CA ALA A 513 -9.22 -35.30 26.16
C ALA A 513 -10.52 -36.12 26.29
N MET A 514 -10.48 -37.39 25.89
CA MET A 514 -11.62 -38.31 25.95
C MET A 514 -12.07 -38.55 27.39
N ALA A 515 -11.15 -38.65 28.34
CA ALA A 515 -11.48 -38.75 29.76
C ALA A 515 -12.26 -37.51 30.25
N ILE A 516 -11.86 -36.32 29.82
CA ILE A 516 -12.54 -35.07 30.17
C ILE A 516 -13.93 -35.01 29.54
N PHE A 517 -14.06 -35.30 28.24
CA PHE A 517 -15.38 -35.29 27.59
C PHE A 517 -16.34 -36.30 28.21
N LYS A 518 -15.88 -37.51 28.55
CA LYS A 518 -16.70 -38.50 29.26
C LYS A 518 -17.15 -37.98 30.63
N ALA A 519 -16.27 -37.34 31.39
CA ALA A 519 -16.62 -36.74 32.66
C ALA A 519 -17.69 -35.64 32.52
N LEU A 520 -17.62 -34.84 31.46
CA LEU A 520 -18.55 -33.74 31.18
C LEU A 520 -19.84 -34.19 30.46
N GLY A 521 -19.90 -35.43 29.97
CA GLY A 521 -21.07 -36.03 29.33
C GLY A 521 -22.07 -36.69 30.30
N LYS A 522 -21.71 -36.81 31.58
CA LYS A 522 -22.56 -37.44 32.61
C LYS A 522 -23.86 -36.69 32.84
N ALA A 523 -24.92 -37.39 33.23
CA ALA A 523 -26.30 -36.88 33.29
C ALA A 523 -26.52 -35.71 34.26
N ASP A 524 -25.69 -35.60 35.30
CA ASP A 524 -25.65 -34.53 36.30
C ASP A 524 -25.10 -33.19 35.75
N MET A 525 -24.49 -33.19 34.56
CA MET A 525 -23.99 -31.98 33.92
C MET A 525 -25.08 -31.23 33.13
N PRO A 526 -24.99 -29.88 33.03
CA PRO A 526 -25.92 -29.07 32.23
C PRO A 526 -26.02 -29.57 30.78
N LYS A 527 -27.24 -29.55 30.20
CA LYS A 527 -27.50 -30.05 28.85
C LYS A 527 -26.55 -29.48 27.79
N SER A 528 -26.26 -28.18 27.85
CA SER A 528 -25.33 -27.52 26.92
C SER A 528 -23.91 -28.09 27.00
N ILE A 529 -23.42 -28.40 28.21
CA ILE A 529 -22.10 -28.99 28.45
C ILE A 529 -22.06 -30.43 27.94
N ARG A 530 -23.10 -31.24 28.21
CA ARG A 530 -23.21 -32.62 27.72
C ARG A 530 -23.20 -32.69 26.20
N THR A 531 -23.95 -31.81 25.54
CA THR A 531 -23.98 -31.72 24.07
C THR A 531 -22.62 -31.37 23.50
N ALA A 532 -21.92 -30.39 24.09
CA ALA A 532 -20.58 -30.00 23.67
C ALA A 532 -19.56 -31.14 23.88
N ALA A 533 -19.65 -31.84 25.02
CA ALA A 533 -18.80 -33.00 25.31
C ALA A 533 -19.02 -34.15 24.32
N ALA A 534 -20.28 -34.46 23.97
CA ALA A 534 -20.59 -35.47 22.96
C ALA A 534 -19.99 -35.13 21.58
N ARG A 535 -20.11 -33.87 21.15
CA ARG A 535 -19.46 -33.38 19.93
C ARG A 535 -17.93 -33.52 20.01
N GLY A 536 -17.34 -33.18 21.15
CA GLY A 536 -15.91 -33.33 21.41
C GLY A 536 -15.43 -34.77 21.28
N MET A 537 -16.17 -35.74 21.85
CA MET A 537 -15.85 -37.18 21.73
C MET A 537 -15.85 -37.65 20.28
N ILE A 538 -16.87 -37.26 19.49
CA ILE A 538 -16.95 -37.61 18.07
C ILE A 538 -15.75 -37.04 17.30
N ASN A 539 -15.41 -35.77 17.54
CA ASN A 539 -14.29 -35.12 16.85
C ASN A 539 -12.93 -35.74 17.23
N ALA A 540 -12.72 -36.06 18.51
CA ALA A 540 -11.50 -36.67 19.00
C ALA A 540 -11.31 -38.12 18.53
N ALA A 541 -12.39 -38.80 18.12
CA ALA A 541 -12.35 -40.15 17.57
C ALA A 541 -12.11 -40.20 16.04
N ARG A 542 -12.40 -39.11 15.31
CA ARG A 542 -12.33 -39.04 13.83
C ARG A 542 -10.99 -38.56 13.25
N LYS A 543 -10.20 -37.83 14.03
CA LYS A 543 -8.82 -37.41 13.72
C LYS A 543 -7.87 -38.25 14.55
#